data_AF-A0AA41T8M0-F1
#
_entry.id   AF-A0AA41T8M0-F1
#
_cell.length_a   1.000
_cell.length_b   1.000
_cell.length_c   1.000
_cell.angle_alpha   90.00
_cell.angle_beta   90.00
_cell.angle_gamma   90.00
#
_symmetry.space_group_name_H-M   'P 1'
#
loop_
_entity.id
_entity.type
_entity.pdbx_description
1 polymer ?
#
loop_
_entity_poly.entity_id
_entity_poly.type
_entity_poly.pdbx_seq_one_letter_code
_entity_poly.pdbx_strand_id
1 'polypeptide(L)'
;MYDYTNGTALLHVQTEKQDEIHIVEGILKWPPDQQQLYKDHQLLDDGKTLGFTSQMARPQAPVTVGLAFWAHDTFEALRIKPFSSLPELPDVMRPQDSGGSTNEQAVQ
;
A
#
# COMPACT_ATOMS: atom_id res chain seq x y z
N MET A 1 18.07 32.23 11.44
CA MET A 1 16.85 32.05 12.27
C MET A 1 16.08 30.91 11.62
N TYR A 2 16.10 29.72 12.22
CA TYR A 2 15.39 28.56 11.70
C TYR A 2 13.97 28.60 12.24
N ASP A 3 12.97 28.75 11.39
CA ASP A 3 11.57 28.71 11.79
C ASP A 3 11.13 27.25 11.99
N TYR A 4 10.75 26.94 13.23
CA TYR A 4 10.18 25.67 13.69
C TYR A 4 8.65 25.67 13.57
N THR A 5 8.11 26.16 12.45
CA THR A 5 6.67 26.17 12.23
C THR A 5 6.18 24.80 11.76
N ASN A 6 5.79 24.00 12.76
CA ASN A 6 4.80 22.92 12.70
C ASN A 6 5.18 21.69 11.87
N GLY A 7 5.15 20.52 12.53
CA GLY A 7 5.48 19.18 12.03
C GLY A 7 4.57 18.69 10.91
N THR A 8 4.62 19.39 9.80
CA THR A 8 3.98 19.12 8.53
C THR A 8 5.11 18.92 7.53
N ALA A 9 5.97 17.94 7.82
CA ALA A 9 6.53 17.15 6.75
C ALA A 9 5.36 16.39 6.12
N LEU A 10 4.55 17.12 5.36
CA LEU A 10 3.86 16.60 4.18
C LEU A 10 4.98 16.12 3.26
N LEU A 11 5.61 14.99 3.62
CA LEU A 11 6.45 14.25 2.70
C LEU A 11 5.60 14.12 1.45
N HIS A 12 6.05 14.77 0.38
CA HIS A 12 5.47 14.77 -0.96
C HIS A 12 4.79 13.43 -1.24
N VAL A 13 3.46 13.35 -1.06
CA VAL A 13 2.73 12.13 -1.45
C VAL A 13 2.52 12.11 -2.97
N GLN A 14 2.76 13.24 -3.63
CA GLN A 14 2.90 13.35 -5.07
C GLN A 14 4.37 13.18 -5.46
N THR A 15 4.86 11.95 -5.38
CA THR A 15 6.09 11.57 -6.07
C THR A 15 5.77 11.32 -7.55
N GLU A 16 6.71 11.66 -8.42
CA GLU A 16 6.62 11.34 -9.84
C GLU A 16 7.07 9.90 -10.08
N LYS A 17 6.67 9.31 -11.22
CA LYS A 17 7.15 7.97 -11.59
C LYS A 17 8.68 7.89 -11.58
N GLN A 18 9.35 8.95 -12.00
CA GLN A 18 10.82 9.02 -12.03
C GLN A 18 11.44 8.85 -10.64
N ASP A 19 10.86 9.45 -9.60
CA ASP A 19 11.37 9.31 -8.23
C ASP A 19 11.32 7.85 -7.75
N GLU A 20 10.18 7.17 -8.00
CA GLU A 20 10.01 5.76 -7.64
C GLU A 20 10.99 4.85 -8.39
N ILE A 21 11.21 5.09 -9.69
CA ILE A 21 12.16 4.30 -10.50
C ILE A 21 13.59 4.38 -9.92
N HIS A 22 14.01 5.56 -9.46
CA HIS A 22 15.33 5.73 -8.82
C HIS A 22 15.42 5.10 -7.43
N ILE A 23 14.32 5.08 -6.68
CA ILE A 23 14.25 4.35 -5.40
C ILE A 23 14.43 2.85 -5.64
N VAL A 24 13.73 2.30 -6.64
CA VAL A 24 13.83 0.88 -7.01
C VAL A 24 15.24 0.53 -7.49
N GLU A 25 15.88 1.38 -8.29
CA GLU A 25 17.28 1.23 -8.68
C GLU A 25 18.20 1.15 -7.45
N GLY A 26 18.00 2.04 -6.48
CA GLY A 26 18.78 2.07 -5.23
C GLY A 26 18.67 0.77 -4.42
N ILE A 27 17.49 0.16 -4.38
CA ILE A 27 17.19 -1.02 -3.55
C ILE A 27 17.52 -2.32 -4.30
N LEU A 28 17.04 -2.47 -5.53
CA LEU A 28 17.10 -3.71 -6.31
C LEU A 28 18.24 -3.75 -7.33
N LYS A 29 18.96 -2.63 -7.53
CA LYS A 29 20.09 -2.49 -8.47
C LYS A 29 19.72 -2.77 -9.93
N TRP A 30 18.47 -2.48 -10.29
CA TRP A 30 17.98 -2.56 -11.66
C TRP A 30 17.98 -1.16 -12.29
N PRO A 31 18.50 -0.97 -13.52
CA PRO A 31 18.58 0.36 -14.11
C PRO A 31 17.18 0.89 -14.52
N PRO A 32 16.95 2.22 -14.50
CA PRO A 32 15.64 2.83 -14.74
C PRO A 32 14.93 2.40 -16.04
N ASP A 33 15.68 2.28 -17.13
CA ASP A 33 15.20 1.90 -18.47
C ASP A 33 14.71 0.44 -18.55
N GLN A 34 15.07 -0.37 -17.55
CA GLN A 34 14.68 -1.77 -17.45
C GLN A 34 13.55 -2.00 -16.43
N GLN A 35 12.86 -0.94 -16.01
CA GLN A 35 11.76 -1.00 -15.06
C GLN A 35 10.45 -0.46 -15.65
N GLN A 36 9.34 -1.13 -15.34
CA GLN A 36 7.99 -0.65 -15.60
C GLN A 36 7.17 -0.61 -14.33
N LEU A 37 6.57 0.54 -14.05
CA LEU A 37 5.67 0.74 -12.92
C LEU A 37 4.21 0.72 -13.37
N TYR A 38 3.36 0.10 -12.57
CA TYR A 38 1.94 -0.06 -12.85
C TYR A 38 1.08 0.40 -11.67
N LYS A 39 -0.08 0.96 -11.98
CA LYS A 39 -1.17 1.17 -11.02
C LYS A 39 -2.40 0.42 -11.51
N ASP A 40 -2.97 -0.46 -10.70
CA ASP A 40 -4.16 -1.23 -11.06
C ASP A 40 -4.02 -1.98 -12.42
N HIS A 41 -2.81 -2.47 -12.73
CA HIS A 41 -2.43 -3.11 -14.01
C HIS A 41 -2.30 -2.16 -15.22
N GLN A 42 -2.44 -0.84 -15.03
CA GLN A 42 -2.16 0.16 -16.05
C GLN A 42 -0.72 0.68 -15.94
N LEU A 43 0.01 0.68 -17.05
CA LEU A 43 1.38 1.19 -17.12
C LEU A 43 1.41 2.69 -16.81
N LEU A 44 2.39 3.11 -16.02
CA LEU A 44 2.63 4.50 -15.66
C LEU A 44 3.63 5.14 -16.62
N ASP A 45 3.27 6.32 -17.12
CA ASP A 45 4.09 7.16 -17.99
C ASP A 45 5.07 8.01 -17.16
N ASP A 46 6.25 8.29 -17.70
CA ASP A 46 7.37 8.94 -16.99
C ASP A 46 7.03 10.36 -16.54
N GLY A 47 6.21 11.08 -17.31
CA GLY A 47 5.76 12.44 -16.98
C GLY A 47 4.51 12.49 -16.10
N LYS A 48 3.97 11.34 -15.67
CA LYS A 48 2.75 11.31 -14.87
C LYS A 48 3.10 11.24 -13.39
N THR A 49 2.67 12.25 -12.63
CA THR A 49 2.61 12.13 -11.17
C THR A 49 1.81 10.88 -10.83
N LEU A 50 2.27 10.09 -9.86
CA LEU A 50 1.66 8.79 -9.54
C LEU A 50 0.20 8.92 -9.08
N GLY A 51 -0.27 10.15 -8.81
CA GLY A 51 -1.64 10.46 -8.49
C GLY A 51 -2.07 9.88 -7.15
N PHE A 52 -1.10 9.45 -6.33
CA PHE A 52 -1.33 9.05 -4.95
C PHE A 52 -1.50 10.31 -4.12
N THR A 53 -2.62 10.38 -3.41
CA THR A 53 -2.85 11.45 -2.43
C THR A 53 -2.53 10.91 -1.04
N SER A 54 -2.25 11.80 -0.10
CA SER A 54 -2.08 11.44 1.32
C SER A 54 -3.28 10.70 1.91
N GLN A 55 -4.46 10.87 1.32
CA GLN A 55 -5.66 10.14 1.69
C GLN A 55 -5.67 8.69 1.17
N MET A 56 -5.08 8.43 0.01
CA MET A 56 -5.01 7.10 -0.61
C MET A 56 -3.82 6.27 -0.11
N ALA A 57 -2.64 6.88 0.06
CA ALA A 57 -1.40 6.21 0.49
C ALA A 57 -1.11 6.49 1.98
N ARG A 58 -2.00 6.04 2.86
CA ARG A 58 -1.83 6.23 4.31
C ARG A 58 -0.77 5.24 4.83
N PRO A 59 -0.02 5.56 5.90
CA PRO A 59 0.98 4.64 6.44
C PRO A 59 0.41 3.26 6.82
N GLN A 60 -0.82 3.20 7.33
CA GLN A 60 -1.52 1.97 7.69
C GLN A 60 -2.23 1.27 6.51
N ALA A 61 -2.34 1.95 5.37
CA ALA A 61 -3.02 1.47 4.17
C ALA A 61 -2.28 2.02 2.94
N PRO A 62 -1.05 1.54 2.67
CA PRO A 62 -0.24 2.01 1.56
C PRO A 62 -0.89 1.65 0.22
N VAL A 63 -0.64 2.46 -0.81
CA VAL A 63 -1.03 2.09 -2.19
C VAL A 63 -0.02 1.09 -2.75
N THR A 64 -0.52 0.13 -3.52
CA THR A 64 0.33 -0.84 -4.21
C THR A 64 0.72 -0.31 -5.59
N VAL A 65 2.03 -0.33 -5.88
CA VAL A 65 2.59 -0.10 -7.22
C VAL A 65 3.11 -1.45 -7.73
N GLY A 66 2.68 -1.84 -8.93
CA GLY A 66 3.22 -3.02 -9.61
C GLY A 66 4.56 -2.70 -10.27
N LEU A 67 5.50 -3.64 -10.22
CA LEU A 67 6.82 -3.53 -10.85
C LEU A 67 7.03 -4.73 -11.77
N ALA A 68 7.52 -4.46 -12.98
CA ALA A 68 7.97 -5.47 -13.94
C ALA A 68 9.33 -5.10 -14.50
N PHE A 69 10.19 -6.09 -14.73
CA PHE A 69 11.53 -5.88 -15.27
C PHE A 69 11.65 -6.24 -16.74
N TRP A 70 12.60 -5.59 -17.42
CA TRP A 70 13.08 -6.03 -18.72
C TRP A 70 13.89 -7.31 -18.56
N ALA A 71 13.45 -8.39 -19.23
CA ALA A 71 14.10 -9.68 -19.23
C ALA A 71 13.89 -10.40 -20.57
N HIS A 72 14.95 -10.99 -21.13
CA HIS A 72 14.88 -11.74 -22.40
C HIS A 72 14.26 -10.92 -23.55
N ASP A 73 14.85 -9.75 -23.82
CA ASP A 73 14.50 -8.86 -24.94
C ASP A 73 13.05 -8.28 -24.91
N THR A 74 12.34 -8.45 -23.80
CA THR A 74 10.99 -7.89 -23.58
C THR A 74 10.76 -7.57 -22.10
N PHE A 75 9.72 -6.79 -21.77
CA PHE A 75 9.27 -6.67 -20.38
C PHE A 75 8.51 -7.91 -19.95
N GLU A 76 8.76 -8.38 -18.74
CA GLU A 76 7.97 -9.46 -18.15
C GLU A 76 6.51 -9.01 -17.93
N ALA A 77 5.58 -9.97 -17.98
CA ALA A 77 4.20 -9.69 -17.64
C ALA A 77 4.08 -9.35 -16.15
N LEU A 78 3.33 -8.29 -15.82
CA LEU A 78 3.08 -7.90 -14.44
C LEU A 78 2.47 -9.07 -13.66
N ARG A 79 3.17 -9.53 -12.61
CA ARG A 79 2.73 -10.64 -11.77
C ARG A 79 2.90 -10.32 -10.30
N ILE A 80 1.80 -9.93 -9.65
CA ILE A 80 1.74 -9.72 -8.20
C ILE A 80 1.11 -10.98 -7.57
N LYS A 81 1.90 -11.71 -6.78
CA LYS A 81 1.37 -12.87 -6.04
C LYS A 81 0.55 -12.37 -4.85
N PRO A 82 -0.69 -12.85 -4.65
CA PRO A 82 -1.48 -12.45 -3.49
C PRO A 82 -0.80 -12.93 -2.19
N PHE A 83 -1.06 -12.21 -1.10
CA PHE A 83 -0.71 -12.69 0.25
C PHE A 83 -1.49 -13.98 0.58
N SER A 84 -0.99 -14.73 1.56
CA SER A 84 -1.71 -15.87 2.11
C SER A 84 -3.01 -15.44 2.76
N SER A 85 -4.04 -16.30 2.69
CA SER A 85 -5.28 -16.12 3.45
C SER A 85 -5.01 -16.22 4.96
N LEU A 86 -5.75 -15.44 5.73
CA LEU A 86 -5.75 -15.54 7.20
C LEU A 86 -6.41 -16.86 7.66
N PRO A 87 -6.02 -17.41 8.81
CA PRO A 87 -6.71 -18.55 9.40
C PRO A 87 -8.13 -18.18 9.81
N GLU A 88 -8.97 -19.19 10.04
CA GLU A 88 -10.32 -18.99 10.57
C GLU A 88 -10.28 -18.35 11.97
N LEU A 89 -11.19 -17.42 12.21
CA LEU A 89 -11.28 -16.69 13.48
C LEU A 89 -11.78 -17.63 14.59
N PRO A 90 -11.10 -17.72 15.74
CA PRO A 90 -11.53 -18.63 16.80
C PRO A 90 -12.89 -18.20 17.38
N ASP A 91 -13.64 -19.17 17.89
CA ASP A 91 -15.01 -18.97 18.39
C ASP A 91 -15.13 -17.85 19.43
N VAL A 92 -14.11 -17.70 20.28
CA VAL A 92 -14.05 -16.65 21.32
C VAL A 92 -13.90 -15.23 20.76
N MET A 93 -13.36 -15.09 19.54
CA MET A 93 -13.16 -13.81 18.85
C MET A 93 -14.32 -13.47 17.90
N ARG A 94 -15.23 -14.41 17.66
CA ARG A 94 -16.44 -14.12 16.89
C ARG A 94 -17.37 -13.24 17.73
N PRO A 95 -18.08 -12.28 17.12
CA PRO A 95 -19.08 -11.49 17.81
C PRO A 95 -20.05 -12.43 18.53
N GLN A 96 -20.20 -12.26 19.84
CA GLN A 96 -21.23 -12.99 20.59
C GLN A 96 -22.58 -12.42 20.17
N ASP A 97 -23.51 -13.25 19.74
CA ASP A 97 -24.89 -12.83 19.54
C ASP A 97 -25.39 -12.28 20.87
N SER A 98 -25.62 -10.97 20.94
CA SER A 98 -26.21 -10.30 22.09
C SER A 98 -27.61 -10.85 22.34
N GLY A 99 -27.74 -11.95 23.09
CA GLY A 99 -29.02 -12.60 23.35
C GLY A 99 -29.02 -13.49 24.59
N GLY A 100 -29.50 -12.95 25.72
CA GLY A 100 -29.95 -13.66 26.93
C GLY A 100 -28.86 -13.81 28.01
N SER A 101 -29.03 -13.39 29.26
CA SER A 101 -30.24 -13.32 30.09
C SER A 101 -30.27 -12.08 30.99
N THR A 102 -31.43 -11.45 31.05
CA THR A 102 -31.89 -10.65 32.20
C THR A 102 -31.96 -11.59 33.40
N ASN A 103 -31.04 -11.47 34.36
CA ASN A 103 -31.20 -12.11 35.65
C ASN A 103 -32.14 -11.24 36.50
N GLU A 104 -33.44 -11.55 36.43
CA GLU A 104 -34.40 -11.19 37.47
C GLU A 104 -34.06 -12.02 38.73
N GLN A 105 -33.36 -11.42 39.69
CA GLN A 105 -33.39 -11.88 41.08
C GLN A 105 -33.72 -10.70 41.99
N ALA A 106 -35.03 -10.47 42.16
CA ALA A 106 -35.55 -9.82 43.36
C ALA A 106 -35.44 -10.82 44.51
N VAL A 107 -34.53 -10.55 45.44
CA VAL A 107 -34.46 -11.24 46.74
C VAL A 107 -35.58 -10.66 47.60
N GLN A 108 -36.59 -11.48 47.92
CA GLN A 108 -37.47 -11.28 49.08
C GLN A 108 -36.97 -12.12 50.24
#